data_AF-A0A9R0J8B3-F1
#
_entry.id   AF-A0A9R0J8B3-F1
#
_cell.length_a   1.000
_cell.length_b   1.000
_cell.length_c   1.000
_cell.angle_alpha   90.00
_cell.angle_beta   90.00
_cell.angle_gamma   90.00
#
_symmetry.space_group_name_H-M   'P 1'
#
loop_
_entity.id
_entity.type
_entity.pdbx_description
1 polymer ?
#
loop_
_entity_poly.entity_id
_entity_poly.type
_entity_poly.pdbx_seq_one_letter_code
_entity_poly.pdbx_strand_id
1 'polypeptide(L)'
;MVGSCDRKTEESAAKSKKQNLADDTIQGLGPSCNYLKFIINTAPGDVYKNTSIPLPASVWHYDEDRQTYVNEVDVEEFLRGACLNISVIQVYMMCLFHEHTFAFDNSQIGFVCPEAMSSSRIKANPQAASMYLKVVFNAEIEKEKKGDPNITKWFLIPYHQEAYQVYKFNDGICPNRATMQGLKGFHVKCAQQVGARECGYYVMKFMHEIVTLHHNTDERLDNAYTPRNAPYTDEEIDVVREQWAKFFTTEYLFT
;
A
#
# COMPACT_ATOMS: atom_id res chain seq x y z
N MET A 1 22.14 3.07 -4.08
CA MET A 1 20.70 2.78 -4.06
C MET A 1 20.55 1.27 -4.12
N VAL A 2 19.95 0.67 -3.10
CA VAL A 2 19.55 -0.74 -3.14
C VAL A 2 18.22 -0.79 -3.90
N GLY A 3 18.11 -1.64 -4.93
CA GLY A 3 16.91 -1.71 -5.78
C GLY A 3 15.68 -2.29 -5.07
N SER A 4 14.48 -1.93 -5.51
CA SER A 4 13.22 -2.49 -5.00
C SER A 4 13.09 -3.97 -5.34
N CYS A 5 12.74 -4.81 -4.35
CA CYS A 5 12.47 -6.24 -4.54
C CYS A 5 10.97 -6.48 -4.78
N ASP A 6 10.43 -5.97 -5.88
CA ASP A 6 9.03 -6.21 -6.26
C ASP A 6 8.83 -7.70 -6.58
N ARG A 7 8.08 -8.42 -5.74
CA ARG A 7 7.63 -9.80 -6.01
C ARG A 7 6.30 -9.81 -6.75
N LYS A 8 6.17 -10.69 -7.75
CA LYS A 8 5.02 -10.82 -8.64
C LYS A 8 3.82 -11.50 -7.95
N THR A 9 2.63 -11.22 -8.48
CA THR A 9 1.33 -11.81 -8.11
C THR A 9 0.95 -13.03 -8.97
N GLU A 10 1.80 -13.43 -9.94
CA GLU A 10 1.55 -14.62 -10.76
C GLU A 10 1.87 -15.91 -9.98
N GLU A 11 0.80 -16.67 -9.69
CA GLU A 11 0.74 -18.07 -9.27
C GLU A 11 1.95 -18.59 -8.49
N SER A 12 1.73 -18.83 -7.18
CA SER A 12 2.58 -19.66 -6.33
C SER A 12 2.61 -21.11 -6.84
N ALA A 13 3.28 -21.33 -7.97
CA ALA A 13 3.63 -22.62 -8.52
C ALA A 13 5.06 -22.98 -8.10
N ALA A 14 5.35 -22.84 -6.81
CA ALA A 14 6.44 -23.55 -6.18
C ALA A 14 5.81 -24.56 -5.22
N LYS A 15 5.88 -25.85 -5.56
CA LYS A 15 5.76 -26.94 -4.58
C LYS A 15 6.92 -26.79 -3.60
N SER A 16 6.80 -25.85 -2.66
CA SER A 16 7.75 -25.74 -1.55
C SER A 16 7.44 -26.89 -0.60
N LYS A 17 8.43 -27.76 -0.40
CA LYS A 17 8.39 -28.77 0.65
C LYS A 17 8.12 -28.05 1.96
N LYS A 18 7.14 -28.55 2.72
CA LYS A 18 6.85 -28.18 4.11
C LYS A 18 8.17 -28.16 4.91
N GLN A 19 8.82 -27.01 5.00
CA GLN A 19 9.84 -26.77 6.01
C GLN A 19 9.03 -26.34 7.22
N ASN A 20 8.93 -27.25 8.20
CA ASN A 20 8.40 -26.89 9.51
C ASN A 20 9.08 -25.58 9.93
N LEU A 21 8.28 -24.57 10.30
CA LEU A 21 8.77 -23.38 10.98
C LEU A 21 9.54 -23.86 12.21
N ALA A 22 10.86 -23.99 12.08
CA ALA A 22 11.71 -24.18 13.24
C ALA A 22 11.56 -22.91 14.07
N ASP A 23 11.03 -23.10 15.28
CA ASP A 23 10.61 -22.08 16.23
C ASP A 23 11.73 -21.05 16.52
N ASP A 24 12.97 -21.45 16.27
CA ASP A 24 14.20 -20.71 16.55
C ASP A 24 14.47 -19.51 15.62
N THR A 25 13.73 -19.33 14.52
CA THR A 25 14.07 -18.31 13.49
C THR A 25 13.28 -16.99 13.62
N ILE A 26 12.24 -16.95 14.45
CA ILE A 26 11.33 -15.80 14.57
C ILE A 26 11.29 -15.39 16.05
N GLN A 27 12.29 -14.64 16.49
CA GLN A 27 12.38 -14.06 17.84
C GLN A 27 12.03 -12.56 17.78
N GLY A 28 11.50 -12.01 18.87
CA GLY A 28 11.24 -10.57 19.00
C GLY A 28 9.92 -10.06 18.40
N LEU A 29 8.98 -10.93 18.04
CA LEU A 29 7.66 -10.48 17.57
C LEU A 29 6.83 -9.83 18.68
N GLY A 30 6.01 -8.84 18.31
CA GLY A 30 4.98 -8.28 19.17
C GLY A 30 3.77 -9.23 19.36
N PRO A 31 2.80 -8.85 20.21
CA PRO A 31 1.68 -9.72 20.58
C PRO A 31 0.82 -10.19 19.39
N SER A 32 0.52 -9.29 18.44
CA SER A 32 -0.36 -9.56 17.30
C SER A 32 0.33 -10.47 16.30
N CYS A 33 1.62 -10.23 16.01
CA CYS A 33 2.42 -11.12 15.18
C CYS A 33 2.62 -12.51 15.83
N ASN A 34 2.81 -12.57 17.16
CA ASN A 34 2.87 -13.86 17.87
C ASN A 34 1.53 -14.60 17.80
N TYR A 35 0.42 -13.89 17.92
CA TYR A 35 -0.90 -14.50 17.77
C TYR A 35 -1.10 -15.04 16.35
N LEU A 36 -0.75 -14.27 15.32
CA LEU A 36 -0.80 -14.72 13.93
C LEU A 36 0.11 -15.94 13.70
N LYS A 37 1.33 -15.96 14.25
CA LYS A 37 2.24 -17.12 14.23
C LYS A 37 1.57 -18.35 14.88
N PHE A 38 0.89 -18.17 16.00
CA PHE A 38 0.15 -19.24 16.67
C PHE A 38 -0.96 -19.79 15.78
N ILE A 39 -1.78 -18.94 15.15
CA ILE A 39 -2.89 -19.40 14.30
C ILE A 39 -2.34 -20.18 13.10
N ILE A 40 -1.26 -19.73 12.45
CA ILE A 40 -0.67 -20.45 11.30
C ILE A 40 -0.20 -21.86 11.69
N ASN A 41 0.40 -21.99 12.87
CA ASN A 41 0.94 -23.27 13.33
C ASN A 41 -0.13 -24.24 13.84
N THR A 42 -1.32 -23.74 14.20
CA THR A 42 -2.35 -24.54 14.89
C THR A 42 -3.63 -24.74 14.08
N ALA A 43 -3.94 -23.84 13.15
CA ALA A 43 -5.13 -23.97 12.33
C ALA A 43 -5.00 -25.09 11.29
N PRO A 44 -6.11 -25.74 10.92
CA PRO A 44 -6.13 -26.66 9.79
C PRO A 44 -5.62 -25.97 8.51
N GLY A 45 -4.83 -26.69 7.70
CA GLY A 45 -4.09 -26.13 6.55
C GLY A 45 -4.95 -25.66 5.37
N ASP A 46 -6.27 -25.54 5.53
CA ASP A 46 -7.23 -24.98 4.58
C ASP A 46 -7.69 -23.57 4.94
N VAL A 47 -7.54 -23.12 6.20
CA VAL A 47 -7.92 -21.75 6.64
C VAL A 47 -7.19 -20.66 5.83
N TYR A 48 -5.96 -20.94 5.39
CA TYR A 48 -5.10 -20.01 4.65
C TYR A 48 -5.00 -20.30 3.16
N LYS A 49 -5.66 -21.36 2.67
CA LYS A 49 -5.37 -21.84 1.31
C LYS A 49 -5.69 -20.82 0.25
N ASN A 50 -6.60 -19.88 0.50
CA ASN A 50 -6.93 -18.74 -0.35
C ASN A 50 -7.69 -17.67 0.47
N THR A 51 -7.08 -17.04 1.48
CA THR A 51 -7.74 -15.92 2.18
C THR A 51 -7.95 -14.79 1.18
N SER A 52 -9.21 -14.59 0.77
CA SER A 52 -9.60 -13.60 -0.22
C SER A 52 -9.78 -12.25 0.44
N ILE A 53 -9.12 -11.24 -0.13
CA ILE A 53 -9.16 -9.87 0.36
C ILE A 53 -9.97 -9.06 -0.65
N PRO A 54 -11.16 -8.54 -0.27
CA PRO A 54 -11.92 -7.68 -1.15
C PRO A 54 -11.17 -6.38 -1.40
N LEU A 55 -11.16 -5.95 -2.66
CA LEU A 55 -10.58 -4.71 -3.14
C LEU A 55 -11.71 -3.87 -3.78
N PRO A 56 -12.39 -3.01 -2.98
CA PRO A 56 -13.51 -2.23 -3.46
C PRO A 56 -13.13 -1.27 -4.59
N ALA A 57 -13.95 -1.23 -5.64
CA ALA A 57 -13.74 -0.37 -6.81
C ALA A 57 -13.59 1.11 -6.42
N SER A 58 -14.34 1.53 -5.38
CA SER A 58 -14.31 2.89 -4.82
C SER A 58 -12.96 3.29 -4.22
N VAL A 59 -12.19 2.33 -3.70
CA VAL A 59 -10.86 2.58 -3.10
C VAL A 59 -9.76 2.47 -4.15
N TRP A 60 -9.90 1.55 -5.10
CA TRP A 60 -8.84 1.19 -6.04
C TRP A 60 -9.02 1.75 -7.46
N HIS A 61 -10.10 2.48 -7.71
CA HIS A 61 -10.41 3.13 -8.99
C HIS A 61 -10.52 2.13 -10.16
N TYR A 62 -11.18 1.01 -9.91
CA TYR A 62 -11.57 0.04 -10.94
C TYR A 62 -13.04 0.23 -11.32
N ASP A 63 -13.47 -0.38 -12.43
CA ASP A 63 -14.87 -0.37 -12.84
C ASP A 63 -15.74 -1.30 -11.97
N GLU A 64 -15.15 -2.33 -11.39
CA GLU A 64 -15.81 -3.33 -10.56
C GLU A 64 -14.91 -3.74 -9.38
N ASP A 65 -15.55 -4.24 -8.33
CA ASP A 65 -14.85 -4.78 -7.16
C ASP A 65 -13.95 -5.94 -7.59
N ARG A 66 -12.77 -5.99 -6.98
CA ARG A 66 -11.78 -7.04 -7.23
C ARG A 66 -11.45 -7.77 -5.94
N GLN A 67 -10.56 -8.75 -6.04
CA GLN A 67 -9.97 -9.38 -4.89
C GLN A 67 -8.49 -9.68 -5.12
N THR A 68 -7.74 -9.74 -4.03
CA THR A 68 -6.39 -10.31 -3.98
C THR A 68 -6.37 -11.45 -2.97
N TYR A 69 -5.25 -12.16 -2.88
CA TYR A 69 -5.13 -13.29 -1.98
C TYR A 69 -3.86 -13.19 -1.17
N VAL A 70 -3.97 -13.52 0.11
CA VAL A 70 -2.84 -13.75 1.00
C VAL A 70 -2.85 -15.23 1.36
N ASN A 71 -1.76 -15.91 1.06
CA ASN A 71 -1.61 -17.33 1.37
C ASN A 71 -0.62 -17.54 2.53
N GLU A 72 -0.54 -18.78 3.02
CA GLU A 72 0.37 -19.18 4.11
C GLU A 72 1.83 -18.73 3.90
N VAL A 73 2.34 -18.82 2.66
CA VAL A 73 3.73 -18.41 2.34
C VAL A 73 3.90 -16.90 2.51
N ASP A 74 2.94 -16.10 2.07
CA ASP A 74 3.00 -14.63 2.23
C ASP A 74 3.05 -14.26 3.72
N VAL A 75 2.28 -14.95 4.56
CA VAL A 75 2.26 -14.69 6.01
C VAL A 75 3.54 -15.18 6.70
N GLU A 76 4.05 -16.36 6.34
CA GLU A 76 5.34 -16.85 6.84
C GLU A 76 6.48 -15.87 6.50
N GLU A 77 6.51 -15.40 5.26
CA GLU A 77 7.49 -14.44 4.78
C GLU A 77 7.37 -13.11 5.52
N PHE A 78 6.15 -12.62 5.74
CA PHE A 78 5.87 -11.44 6.54
C PHE A 78 6.37 -11.56 7.98
N LEU A 79 6.10 -12.69 8.66
CA LEU A 79 6.54 -12.93 10.04
C LEU A 79 8.06 -13.02 10.17
N ARG A 80 8.75 -13.45 9.11
CA ARG A 80 10.22 -13.55 9.05
C ARG A 80 10.93 -12.25 8.65
N GLY A 81 10.21 -11.16 8.38
CA GLY A 81 10.84 -9.92 7.88
C GLY A 81 11.34 -10.05 6.44
N ALA A 82 10.72 -10.90 5.61
CA ALA A 82 11.13 -11.13 4.23
C ALA A 82 10.56 -10.08 3.25
N CYS A 83 10.97 -10.15 1.98
CA CYS A 83 10.43 -9.28 0.95
C CYS A 83 8.93 -9.53 0.79
N LEU A 84 8.14 -8.49 1.04
CA LEU A 84 6.69 -8.57 1.01
C LEU A 84 6.15 -8.76 -0.41
N ASN A 85 5.12 -9.59 -0.52
CA ASN A 85 4.24 -9.65 -1.68
C ASN A 85 3.39 -8.36 -1.76
N ILE A 86 3.00 -7.97 -2.98
CA ILE A 86 2.08 -6.86 -3.24
C ILE A 86 0.76 -7.06 -2.47
N SER A 87 0.26 -8.29 -2.36
CA SER A 87 -0.98 -8.59 -1.62
C SER A 87 -0.91 -8.17 -0.15
N VAL A 88 0.22 -8.38 0.52
CA VAL A 88 0.46 -7.96 1.92
C VAL A 88 0.35 -6.43 2.04
N ILE A 89 0.87 -5.71 1.06
CA ILE A 89 0.82 -4.23 1.04
C ILE A 89 -0.59 -3.73 0.75
N GLN A 90 -1.32 -4.40 -0.15
CA GLN A 90 -2.74 -4.10 -0.39
C GLN A 90 -3.57 -4.29 0.89
N VAL A 91 -3.32 -5.35 1.67
CA VAL A 91 -3.95 -5.54 2.99
C VAL A 91 -3.62 -4.39 3.93
N TYR A 92 -2.37 -3.93 3.97
CA TYR A 92 -2.03 -2.78 4.82
C TYR A 92 -2.70 -1.48 4.38
N MET A 93 -2.85 -1.27 3.07
CA MET A 93 -3.58 -0.11 2.56
C MET A 93 -5.07 -0.16 2.98
N MET A 94 -5.69 -1.35 2.97
CA MET A 94 -7.04 -1.54 3.50
C MET A 94 -7.10 -1.30 5.02
N CYS A 95 -6.08 -1.73 5.77
CA CYS A 95 -5.93 -1.42 7.21
C CYS A 95 -5.96 0.09 7.44
N LEU A 96 -5.14 0.86 6.71
CA LEU A 96 -5.12 2.32 6.82
C LEU A 96 -6.46 2.95 6.42
N PHE A 97 -7.10 2.46 5.36
CA PHE A 97 -8.41 2.94 4.92
C PHE A 97 -9.50 2.76 5.99
N HIS A 98 -9.53 1.58 6.63
CA HIS A 98 -10.51 1.26 7.67
C HIS A 98 -10.23 2.00 8.98
N GLU A 99 -8.97 2.06 9.42
CA GLU A 99 -8.61 2.69 10.70
C GLU A 99 -8.62 4.21 10.64
N HIS A 100 -8.45 4.80 9.43
CA HIS A 100 -8.37 6.25 9.24
C HIS A 100 -9.39 6.79 8.23
N THR A 101 -10.59 6.22 8.19
CA THR A 101 -11.63 6.58 7.20
C THR A 101 -11.88 8.09 7.13
N PHE A 102 -11.82 8.81 8.26
CA PHE A 102 -11.93 10.28 8.27
C PHE A 102 -10.88 10.99 7.39
N ALA A 103 -9.64 10.52 7.35
CA ALA A 103 -8.58 11.09 6.51
C ALA A 103 -8.85 10.86 5.00
N PHE A 104 -9.51 9.75 4.66
CA PHE A 104 -9.90 9.41 3.29
C PHE A 104 -11.20 10.11 2.87
N ASP A 105 -12.20 10.16 3.75
CA ASP A 105 -13.51 10.80 3.50
C ASP A 105 -13.37 12.32 3.32
N ASN A 106 -12.55 12.98 4.14
CA ASN A 106 -12.28 14.42 4.00
C ASN A 106 -11.22 14.73 2.92
N SER A 107 -10.96 13.73 2.07
CA SER A 107 -10.46 13.87 0.71
C SER A 107 -9.03 14.39 0.56
N GLN A 108 -8.21 14.36 1.60
CA GLN A 108 -6.82 14.73 1.40
C GLN A 108 -6.02 13.59 0.74
N ILE A 109 -6.31 12.32 1.04
CA ILE A 109 -5.48 11.19 0.59
C ILE A 109 -6.33 10.13 -0.12
N GLY A 110 -5.80 9.58 -1.21
CA GLY A 110 -6.31 8.39 -1.89
C GLY A 110 -5.17 7.45 -2.29
N PHE A 111 -5.54 6.26 -2.75
CA PHE A 111 -4.59 5.19 -3.07
C PHE A 111 -4.50 4.91 -4.56
N VAL A 112 -3.31 4.52 -5.00
CA VAL A 112 -3.09 3.93 -6.32
C VAL A 112 -2.70 2.48 -6.13
N CYS A 113 -3.32 1.58 -6.90
CA CYS A 113 -3.14 0.15 -6.73
C CYS A 113 -1.67 -0.27 -6.99
N PRO A 114 -0.98 -0.86 -6.01
CA PRO A 114 0.42 -1.29 -6.18
C PRO A 114 0.56 -2.37 -7.27
N GLU A 115 -0.46 -3.23 -7.42
CA GLU A 115 -0.47 -4.25 -8.47
C GLU A 115 -0.46 -3.61 -9.86
N ALA A 116 -1.36 -2.66 -10.10
CA ALA A 116 -1.49 -1.95 -11.38
C ALA A 116 -0.23 -1.15 -11.74
N MET A 117 0.49 -0.67 -10.72
CA MET A 117 1.72 0.13 -10.86
C MET A 117 3.00 -0.66 -10.61
N SER A 118 2.93 -2.00 -10.52
CA SER A 118 4.12 -2.80 -10.26
C SER A 118 5.12 -2.72 -11.41
N SER A 119 6.42 -2.81 -11.10
CA SER A 119 7.47 -2.82 -12.12
C SER A 119 7.26 -3.89 -13.20
N SER A 120 6.71 -5.03 -12.80
CA SER A 120 6.43 -6.14 -13.71
C SER A 120 5.30 -5.80 -14.70
N ARG A 121 4.19 -5.22 -14.23
CA ARG A 121 3.07 -4.81 -15.09
C ARG A 121 3.43 -3.64 -15.98
N ILE A 122 4.17 -2.66 -15.47
CA ILE A 122 4.65 -1.53 -16.27
C ILE A 122 5.56 -2.04 -17.39
N LYS A 123 6.49 -2.96 -17.10
CA LYS A 123 7.36 -3.54 -18.14
C LYS A 123 6.59 -4.35 -19.18
N ALA A 124 5.57 -5.09 -18.75
CA ALA A 124 4.76 -5.92 -19.64
C ALA A 124 3.81 -5.09 -20.51
N ASN A 125 3.18 -4.05 -19.94
CA ASN A 125 2.22 -3.19 -20.64
C ASN A 125 2.21 -1.77 -20.04
N PRO A 126 3.14 -0.89 -20.45
CA PRO A 126 3.20 0.48 -19.97
C PRO A 126 1.91 1.28 -20.25
N GLN A 127 1.22 0.97 -21.35
CA GLN A 127 -0.02 1.64 -21.75
C GLN A 127 -1.15 1.36 -20.76
N ALA A 128 -1.25 0.13 -20.25
CA ALA A 128 -2.25 -0.23 -19.24
C ALA A 128 -2.04 0.55 -17.92
N ALA A 129 -0.81 0.66 -17.44
CA ALA A 129 -0.48 1.46 -16.25
C ALA A 129 -0.80 2.96 -16.48
N SER A 130 -0.46 3.50 -17.65
CA SER A 130 -0.81 4.88 -18.02
C SER A 130 -2.33 5.10 -18.09
N MET A 131 -3.07 4.14 -18.65
CA MET A 131 -4.53 4.22 -18.73
C MET A 131 -5.18 4.16 -17.35
N TYR A 132 -4.68 3.29 -16.47
CA TYR A 132 -5.12 3.24 -15.07
C TYR A 132 -4.96 4.58 -14.36
N LEU A 133 -3.76 5.19 -14.41
CA LEU A 133 -3.55 6.52 -13.81
C LEU A 133 -4.44 7.61 -14.44
N LYS A 134 -4.69 7.55 -15.75
CA LYS A 134 -5.62 8.49 -16.40
C LYS A 134 -7.04 8.35 -15.85
N VAL A 135 -7.52 7.13 -15.60
CA VAL A 135 -8.83 6.91 -15.00
C VAL A 135 -8.88 7.50 -13.59
N VAL A 136 -7.88 7.19 -12.76
CA VAL A 136 -7.75 7.71 -11.39
C VAL A 136 -7.82 9.24 -11.38
N PHE A 137 -6.96 9.92 -12.15
CA PHE A 137 -6.87 11.37 -12.11
C PHE A 137 -8.04 12.09 -12.80
N ASN A 138 -8.58 11.53 -13.89
CA ASN A 138 -9.73 12.14 -14.55
C ASN A 138 -10.97 12.13 -13.65
N ALA A 139 -11.16 11.11 -12.82
CA ALA A 139 -12.27 11.06 -11.87
C ALA A 139 -12.24 12.27 -10.91
N GLU A 140 -11.06 12.60 -10.38
CA GLU A 140 -10.90 13.75 -9.47
C GLU A 140 -11.00 15.09 -10.19
N ILE A 141 -10.50 15.19 -11.43
CA ILE A 141 -10.67 16.39 -12.27
C ILE A 141 -12.17 16.67 -12.53
N GLU A 142 -12.97 15.63 -12.79
CA GLU A 142 -14.41 15.79 -13.00
C GLU A 142 -15.16 16.16 -11.73
N LYS A 143 -14.72 15.68 -10.55
CA LYS A 143 -15.22 16.14 -9.25
C LYS A 143 -14.91 17.63 -9.03
N GLU A 144 -13.67 18.05 -9.29
CA GLU A 144 -13.24 19.45 -9.15
C GLU A 144 -14.08 20.38 -10.05
N LYS A 145 -14.30 20.02 -11.32
CA LYS A 145 -15.15 20.79 -12.25
C LYS A 145 -16.59 20.97 -11.76
N LYS A 146 -17.09 20.01 -10.99
CA LYS A 146 -18.45 20.03 -10.41
C LYS A 146 -18.50 20.78 -9.08
N GLY A 147 -17.36 21.26 -8.58
CA GLY A 147 -17.27 21.90 -7.26
C GLY A 147 -17.50 20.93 -6.11
N ASP A 148 -17.19 19.64 -6.31
CA ASP A 148 -17.29 18.64 -5.25
C ASP A 148 -16.28 18.99 -4.13
N PRO A 149 -16.72 19.19 -2.88
CA PRO A 149 -15.81 19.43 -1.77
C PRO A 149 -14.92 18.21 -1.46
N ASN A 150 -15.32 17.02 -1.90
CA ASN A 150 -14.69 15.74 -1.58
C ASN A 150 -13.74 15.25 -2.69
N ILE A 151 -12.82 16.14 -3.12
CA ILE A 151 -11.79 15.82 -4.11
C ILE A 151 -10.53 15.25 -3.46
N THR A 152 -10.05 14.09 -3.93
CA THR A 152 -8.77 13.54 -3.50
C THR A 152 -7.61 14.44 -3.95
N LYS A 153 -6.86 15.00 -3.00
CA LYS A 153 -5.76 15.94 -3.29
C LYS A 153 -4.39 15.27 -3.44
N TRP A 154 -4.16 14.17 -2.73
CA TRP A 154 -2.88 13.46 -2.69
C TRP A 154 -3.09 11.98 -2.96
N PHE A 155 -2.32 11.43 -3.89
CA PHE A 155 -2.33 10.00 -4.14
C PHE A 155 -1.05 9.35 -3.60
N LEU A 156 -1.22 8.36 -2.74
CA LEU A 156 -0.16 7.47 -2.30
C LEU A 156 0.02 6.37 -3.35
N ILE A 157 1.20 6.33 -3.97
CA ILE A 157 1.56 5.33 -4.98
C ILE A 157 2.69 4.47 -4.44
N PRO A 158 2.40 3.25 -3.93
CA PRO A 158 3.43 2.35 -3.43
C PRO A 158 4.45 2.01 -4.54
N TYR A 159 5.72 1.89 -4.17
CA TYR A 159 6.84 1.56 -5.06
C TYR A 159 7.10 2.51 -6.23
N HIS A 160 6.40 3.64 -6.28
CA HIS A 160 6.77 4.74 -7.15
C HIS A 160 7.69 5.67 -6.37
N GLN A 161 8.93 5.87 -6.84
CA GLN A 161 9.90 6.78 -6.20
C GLN A 161 9.51 8.27 -6.29
N GLU A 162 8.35 8.57 -6.87
CA GLU A 162 7.79 9.92 -7.05
C GLU A 162 6.34 9.93 -6.54
N ALA A 163 5.99 10.91 -5.72
CA ALA A 163 4.60 11.18 -5.34
C ALA A 163 3.98 12.15 -6.37
N TYR A 164 2.79 11.83 -6.88
CA TYR A 164 2.09 12.69 -7.82
C TYR A 164 1.03 13.50 -7.08
N GLN A 165 1.18 14.82 -7.14
CA GLN A 165 0.15 15.74 -6.69
C GLN A 165 -0.73 16.14 -7.87
N VAL A 166 -2.04 15.95 -7.72
CA VAL A 166 -3.03 16.58 -8.59
C VAL A 166 -3.19 18.02 -8.08
N TYR A 167 -2.67 19.01 -8.80
CA TYR A 167 -2.81 20.41 -8.41
C TYR A 167 -3.99 21.10 -9.12
N LYS A 168 -4.64 21.96 -8.33
CA LYS A 168 -5.74 22.89 -8.61
C LYS A 168 -5.71 23.54 -10.00
N PHE A 169 -6.91 23.70 -10.55
CA PHE A 169 -7.22 24.77 -11.51
C PHE A 169 -6.85 26.13 -10.91
N ASN A 170 -5.73 26.73 -11.35
CA ASN A 170 -5.63 28.19 -11.37
C ASN A 170 -5.91 28.65 -12.81
N ASP A 171 -6.92 29.50 -12.95
CA ASP A 171 -7.21 30.34 -14.12
C ASP A 171 -7.75 29.66 -15.39
N GLY A 172 -8.54 28.60 -15.25
CA GLY A 172 -9.66 28.35 -16.18
C GLY A 172 -9.35 28.07 -17.67
N ILE A 173 -8.13 27.69 -18.04
CA ILE A 173 -7.81 27.29 -19.42
C ILE A 173 -7.36 25.83 -19.43
N CYS A 174 -8.24 24.94 -19.90
CA CYS A 174 -7.85 23.60 -20.34
C CYS A 174 -7.15 23.70 -21.70
N PRO A 175 -5.85 23.37 -21.83
CA PRO A 175 -5.30 23.12 -23.15
C PRO A 175 -5.83 21.75 -23.59
N ASN A 176 -6.59 21.74 -24.67
CA ASN A 176 -7.07 20.53 -25.33
C ASN A 176 -5.91 19.54 -25.57
N ARG A 177 -5.78 18.52 -24.71
CA ARG A 177 -5.30 17.15 -24.99
C ARG A 177 -5.16 16.38 -23.68
N ALA A 178 -5.31 15.06 -23.79
CA ALA A 178 -5.09 14.05 -22.77
C ALA A 178 -3.62 13.97 -22.27
N THR A 179 -3.01 15.09 -21.88
CA THR A 179 -1.61 15.22 -21.48
C THR A 179 -1.53 15.61 -20.01
N MET A 180 -0.69 14.88 -19.27
CA MET A 180 -0.33 15.03 -17.84
C MET A 180 0.28 16.40 -17.45
N GLN A 181 -0.01 17.47 -18.17
CA GLN A 181 0.63 18.79 -18.02
C GLN A 181 0.18 19.58 -16.78
N GLY A 182 -0.83 19.10 -16.03
CA GLY A 182 -1.23 19.66 -14.73
C GLY A 182 -0.70 18.90 -13.50
N LEU A 183 0.05 17.81 -13.70
CA LEU A 183 0.63 17.02 -12.60
C LEU A 183 1.99 17.58 -12.24
N LYS A 184 2.12 18.21 -11.07
CA LYS A 184 3.41 18.58 -10.51
C LYS A 184 3.84 17.49 -9.55
N GLY A 185 4.77 16.63 -9.97
CA GLY A 185 5.47 15.74 -9.06
C GLY A 185 6.25 16.58 -8.04
N PHE A 186 6.22 16.18 -6.78
CA PHE A 186 7.11 16.71 -5.77
C PHE A 186 7.90 15.53 -5.20
N HIS A 187 9.22 15.70 -5.13
CA HIS A 187 10.06 14.63 -4.65
C HIS A 187 9.95 14.57 -3.12
N VAL A 188 9.27 13.54 -2.63
CA VAL A 188 9.23 13.26 -1.20
C VAL A 188 10.51 12.53 -0.83
N LYS A 189 11.36 13.18 -0.04
CA LYS A 189 12.50 12.53 0.59
C LYS A 189 12.00 11.69 1.77
N CYS A 190 11.93 10.38 1.57
CA CYS A 190 11.56 9.40 2.59
C CYS A 190 12.80 8.65 3.12
N ALA A 191 12.61 8.00 4.28
CA ALA A 191 13.62 7.15 4.89
C ALA A 191 14.16 6.13 3.89
N GLN A 192 15.48 6.00 3.82
CA GLN A 192 16.13 5.04 2.93
C GLN A 192 16.41 3.76 3.71
N GLN A 193 15.96 2.63 3.16
CA GLN A 193 16.27 1.31 3.71
C GLN A 193 17.77 1.03 3.66
N VAL A 194 18.23 0.21 4.62
CA VAL A 194 19.65 -0.15 4.77
C VAL A 194 19.91 -1.52 4.13
N GLY A 195 19.00 -2.46 4.34
CA GLY A 195 19.02 -3.81 3.82
C GLY A 195 18.30 -3.96 2.47
N ALA A 196 18.25 -5.21 2.00
CA ALA A 196 17.66 -5.55 0.70
C ALA A 196 16.22 -6.04 0.76
N ARG A 197 15.71 -6.37 1.95
CA ARG A 197 14.44 -7.12 2.11
C ARG A 197 13.29 -6.29 2.65
N GLU A 198 13.58 -5.10 3.16
CA GLU A 198 12.65 -4.32 3.98
C GLU A 198 11.80 -3.29 3.21
N CYS A 199 11.92 -3.25 1.88
CA CYS A 199 11.28 -2.24 1.04
C CYS A 199 9.76 -2.14 1.25
N GLY A 200 9.08 -3.29 1.37
CA GLY A 200 7.65 -3.33 1.62
C GLY A 200 7.26 -2.75 2.98
N TYR A 201 8.05 -3.00 4.02
CA TYR A 201 7.80 -2.45 5.35
C TYR A 201 8.07 -0.95 5.41
N TYR A 202 9.08 -0.47 4.68
CA TYR A 202 9.33 0.97 4.54
C TYR A 202 8.17 1.67 3.83
N VAL A 203 7.62 1.04 2.78
CA VAL A 203 6.42 1.53 2.09
C VAL A 203 5.22 1.57 3.04
N MET A 204 4.97 0.50 3.81
CA MET A 204 3.92 0.48 4.84
C MET A 204 4.11 1.61 5.86
N LYS A 205 5.31 1.72 6.43
CA LYS A 205 5.63 2.74 7.45
C LYS A 205 5.50 4.17 6.92
N PHE A 206 5.97 4.41 5.71
CA PHE A 206 5.82 5.70 5.06
C PHE A 206 4.34 6.05 4.85
N MET A 207 3.52 5.13 4.32
CA MET A 207 2.07 5.38 4.17
C MET A 207 1.39 5.65 5.51
N HIS A 208 1.74 4.91 6.56
CA HIS A 208 1.24 5.15 7.91
C HIS A 208 1.57 6.56 8.41
N GLU A 209 2.82 7.02 8.27
CA GLU A 209 3.21 8.37 8.66
C GLU A 209 2.40 9.43 7.92
N ILE A 210 2.23 9.29 6.60
CA ILE A 210 1.46 10.25 5.81
C ILE A 210 -0.01 10.31 6.26
N VAL A 211 -0.66 9.15 6.40
CA VAL A 211 -2.08 9.08 6.80
C VAL A 211 -2.28 9.62 8.22
N THR A 212 -1.39 9.29 9.15
CA THR A 212 -1.51 9.73 10.56
C THR A 212 -1.11 11.19 10.79
N LEU A 213 -0.18 11.75 10.01
CA LEU A 213 0.14 13.18 10.03
C LEU A 213 -1.05 14.02 9.51
N HIS A 214 -1.67 13.57 8.41
CA HIS A 214 -2.81 14.27 7.82
C HIS A 214 -4.08 14.19 8.64
N HIS A 215 -4.25 13.14 9.44
CA HIS A 215 -5.38 13.04 10.35
C HIS A 215 -5.47 14.25 11.31
N ASN A 216 -4.35 14.91 11.61
CA ASN A 216 -4.26 15.91 12.66
C ASN A 216 -4.04 17.35 12.13
N THR A 217 -4.04 17.58 10.82
CA THR A 217 -3.75 18.91 10.25
C THR A 217 -4.59 19.22 9.00
N ASP A 218 -5.12 20.45 8.93
CA ASP A 218 -5.67 21.02 7.68
C ASP A 218 -4.58 21.51 6.72
N GLU A 219 -3.31 21.35 7.11
CA GLU A 219 -2.17 21.76 6.32
C GLU A 219 -1.95 20.85 5.11
N ARG A 220 -1.39 21.43 4.06
CA ARG A 220 -1.07 20.67 2.85
C ARG A 220 0.10 19.72 3.12
N LEU A 221 0.10 18.53 2.51
CA LEU A 221 1.14 17.52 2.70
C LEU A 221 2.55 18.04 2.42
N ASP A 222 2.70 18.90 1.41
CA ASP A 222 3.97 19.53 1.04
C ASP A 222 4.53 20.48 2.10
N ASN A 223 3.70 20.97 3.02
CA ASN A 223 4.12 21.78 4.16
C ASN A 223 4.26 20.95 5.45
N ALA A 224 3.36 19.99 5.66
CA ALA A 224 3.31 19.19 6.89
C ALA A 224 4.38 18.09 6.94
N TYR A 225 4.75 17.51 5.80
CA TYR A 225 5.71 16.42 5.77
C TYR A 225 7.15 16.91 5.89
N THR A 226 7.82 16.51 6.97
CA THR A 226 9.25 16.76 7.14
C THR A 226 10.07 15.61 6.54
N PRO A 227 10.95 15.87 5.56
CA PRO A 227 11.85 14.88 5.00
C PRO A 227 12.61 14.08 6.05
N ARG A 228 12.60 12.75 5.90
CA ARG A 228 13.35 11.84 6.78
C ARG A 228 14.58 11.29 6.07
N ASN A 229 15.75 11.53 6.65
CA ASN A 229 17.02 10.99 6.15
C ASN A 229 17.48 9.73 6.88
N ALA A 230 17.06 9.56 8.14
CA ALA A 230 17.41 8.39 8.93
C ALA A 230 16.54 7.18 8.50
N PRO A 231 17.12 5.97 8.42
CA PRO A 231 16.36 4.74 8.28
C PRO A 231 15.29 4.61 9.39
N TYR A 232 14.27 3.78 9.14
CA TYR A 232 13.36 3.36 10.21
C TYR A 232 14.08 2.36 11.12
N THR A 233 13.83 2.45 12.43
CA THR A 233 14.30 1.43 13.37
C THR A 233 13.41 0.19 13.32
N ASP A 234 13.90 -0.92 13.86
CA ASP A 234 13.12 -2.17 13.94
C ASP A 234 11.83 -1.94 14.73
N GLU A 235 11.87 -1.15 15.80
CA GLU A 235 10.68 -0.82 16.61
C GLU A 235 9.63 -0.03 15.81
N GLU A 236 10.07 0.91 14.95
CA GLU A 236 9.16 1.67 14.08
C GLU A 236 8.52 0.80 13.01
N ILE A 237 9.27 -0.17 12.48
CA ILE A 237 8.77 -1.17 11.53
C ILE A 237 7.82 -2.15 12.23
N ASP A 238 8.11 -2.56 13.47
CA ASP A 238 7.27 -3.46 14.23
C ASP A 238 5.89 -2.86 14.53
N VAL A 239 5.75 -1.53 14.63
CA VAL A 239 4.45 -0.87 14.73
C VAL A 239 3.54 -1.25 13.56
N VAL A 240 4.02 -1.12 12.32
CA VAL A 240 3.19 -1.41 11.14
C VAL A 240 2.99 -2.92 10.95
N ARG A 241 3.93 -3.74 11.43
CA ARG A 241 3.77 -5.19 11.43
C ARG A 241 2.69 -5.63 12.41
N GLU A 242 2.66 -5.07 13.61
CA GLU A 242 1.64 -5.35 14.61
C GLU A 242 0.25 -4.91 14.17
N GLN A 243 0.13 -3.71 13.58
CA GLN A 243 -1.11 -3.24 12.98
C GLN A 243 -1.61 -4.18 11.88
N TRP A 244 -0.72 -4.55 10.94
CA TRP A 244 -1.07 -5.46 9.86
C TRP A 244 -1.53 -6.82 10.39
N ALA A 245 -0.76 -7.42 11.31
CA ALA A 245 -1.07 -8.73 11.86
C ALA A 245 -2.40 -8.74 12.59
N LYS A 246 -2.67 -7.69 13.38
CA LYS A 246 -3.95 -7.52 14.07
C LYS A 246 -5.11 -7.42 13.07
N PHE A 247 -5.03 -6.49 12.12
CA PHE A 247 -6.07 -6.23 11.13
C PHE A 247 -6.34 -7.46 10.25
N PHE A 248 -5.30 -8.08 9.71
CA PHE A 248 -5.44 -9.27 8.87
C PHE A 248 -6.13 -10.41 9.62
N THR A 249 -5.76 -10.60 10.90
CA THR A 249 -6.35 -11.62 11.75
C THR A 249 -7.83 -11.35 12.02
N THR A 250 -8.19 -10.12 12.40
CA THR A 250 -9.57 -9.79 12.78
C THR A 250 -10.51 -9.74 11.59
N GLU A 251 -10.09 -9.16 10.47
CA GLU A 251 -10.97 -8.88 9.33
C GLU A 251 -11.06 -10.04 8.34
N TYR A 252 -10.03 -10.88 8.22
CA TYR A 252 -9.95 -11.84 7.10
C TYR A 252 -9.73 -13.29 7.52
N LEU A 253 -9.30 -13.59 8.74
CA LEU A 253 -9.13 -14.97 9.21
C LEU A 253 -10.29 -15.48 10.06
N PHE A 254 -11.03 -14.58 10.71
CA PHE A 254 -12.12 -14.93 11.62
C PHE A 254 -13.51 -14.44 11.16
N THR A 255 -13.65 -14.14 9.86
CA THR A 255 -14.91 -13.74 9.22
C THR A 255 -15.75 -14.90 8.71
#